data_AF-A0A497R5D2-F1
#
_entry.id   AF-A0A497R5D2-F1
#
_cell.length_a   1.000
_cell.length_b   1.000
_cell.length_c   1.000
_cell.angle_alpha   90.00
_cell.angle_beta   90.00
_cell.angle_gamma   90.00
#
_symmetry.space_group_name_H-M   'P 1'
#
loop_
_entity.id
_entity.type
_entity.pdbx_description
1 polymer ?
#
loop_
_entity_poly.entity_id
_entity_poly.type
_entity_poly.pdbx_seq_one_letter_code
_entity_poly.pdbx_strand_id
1 'polypeptide(L)'
;MPHPSTVPPFVKFFKLEQHPELVEKATKPKSCGGTKEFKKLALEGDNLLNRALLEIFPEIRDVGLQTKLRTAFHSRRTLVLLGQWLGLDEAINSHKPNHQATDNEIKEAIESLLAASYKVNGFKTVKEIVKQLLEIANKNKYIDRNWKGELNELFQKEKEALPAYDWQNFGEEHQPNWQCTILARYHGKTYKLKSGLYAKKKDAEQDVAYKLLRTLGKVQERIADEYARREETKRILFAGRPMQSLEGTELRFLKTNDFINSGEELTIRLDPNKQLVEWARAKKETNPYFLLAQLSALFKEKLRIA
;
A
#
# COMPACT_ATOMS: atom_id res chain seq x y z
N MET A 1 29.26 20.30 18.38
CA MET A 1 28.53 19.43 19.33
C MET A 1 27.92 18.30 18.53
N PRO A 2 28.11 17.02 18.90
CA PRO A 2 27.45 15.94 18.18
C PRO A 2 25.95 16.05 18.43
N HIS A 3 25.16 16.10 17.35
CA HIS A 3 23.71 16.01 17.46
C HIS A 3 23.34 14.78 18.28
N PRO A 4 22.31 14.84 19.14
CA PRO A 4 21.81 13.65 19.82
C PRO A 4 21.46 12.65 18.74
N SER A 5 22.20 11.54 18.69
CA SER A 5 22.02 10.47 17.72
C SER A 5 20.64 9.88 17.93
N THR A 6 19.67 10.41 17.19
CA THR A 6 18.31 9.88 17.15
C THR A 6 18.40 8.46 16.59
N VAL A 7 17.97 7.50 17.40
CA VAL A 7 17.90 6.09 16.99
C VAL A 7 17.10 6.02 15.68
N PRO A 8 17.65 5.47 14.59
CA PRO A 8 16.95 5.42 13.32
C PRO A 8 15.57 4.74 13.46
N PRO A 9 14.52 5.23 12.78
CA PRO A 9 13.16 4.70 12.95
C PRO A 9 13.05 3.18 12.75
N PHE A 10 13.85 2.63 11.82
CA PHE A 10 13.87 1.19 11.57
C PHE A 10 14.37 0.38 12.78
N VAL A 11 15.28 0.91 13.60
CA VAL A 11 15.78 0.20 14.79
C VAL A 11 14.65 -0.07 15.78
N LYS A 12 13.79 0.93 15.99
CA LYS A 12 12.57 0.79 16.81
C LYS A 12 11.52 -0.12 16.15
N PHE A 13 11.43 -0.09 14.82
CA PHE A 13 10.54 -0.96 14.07
C PHE A 13 10.92 -2.44 14.27
N PHE A 14 12.21 -2.77 14.20
CA PHE A 14 12.73 -4.12 14.38
C PHE A 14 12.96 -4.54 15.84
N LYS A 15 12.68 -3.67 16.82
CA LYS A 15 12.86 -3.94 18.27
C LYS A 15 14.31 -4.25 18.65
N LEU A 16 15.23 -3.40 18.19
CA LEU A 16 16.68 -3.57 18.35
C LEU A 16 17.36 -2.39 19.05
N GLU A 17 16.61 -1.53 19.75
CA GLU A 17 17.13 -0.30 20.37
C GLU A 17 18.27 -0.55 21.36
N GLN A 18 18.25 -1.71 22.03
CA GLN A 18 19.25 -2.11 23.03
C GLN A 18 20.42 -2.92 22.44
N HIS A 19 20.43 -3.16 21.12
CA HIS A 19 21.40 -4.03 20.43
C HIS A 19 22.07 -3.35 19.23
N PRO A 20 22.75 -2.19 19.42
CA PRO A 20 23.35 -1.42 18.33
C PRO A 20 24.40 -2.21 17.54
N GLU A 21 25.15 -3.11 18.18
CA GLU A 21 26.13 -3.98 17.53
C GLU A 21 25.47 -4.98 16.57
N LEU A 22 24.25 -5.43 16.87
CA LEU A 22 23.49 -6.33 16.02
C LEU A 22 22.86 -5.56 14.85
N VAL A 23 22.39 -4.33 15.10
CA VAL A 23 21.93 -3.40 14.05
C VAL A 23 23.05 -3.11 13.06
N GLU A 24 24.27 -2.83 13.53
CA GLU A 24 25.42 -2.61 12.65
C GLU A 24 25.69 -3.84 11.78
N LYS A 25 25.77 -5.04 12.39
CA LYS A 25 25.95 -6.30 11.64
C LYS A 25 24.84 -6.54 10.62
N ALA A 26 23.62 -6.12 10.93
CA ALA A 26 22.46 -6.33 10.07
C ALA A 26 22.32 -5.31 8.94
N THR A 27 23.04 -4.18 9.00
CA THR A 27 22.95 -3.08 8.02
C THR A 27 24.26 -2.78 7.30
N LYS A 28 25.34 -3.49 7.62
CA LYS A 28 26.67 -3.30 7.02
C LYS A 28 27.01 -4.42 6.04
N PRO A 29 26.77 -4.23 4.73
CA PRO A 29 27.16 -5.21 3.71
C PRO A 29 28.68 -5.28 3.53
N LYS A 30 29.16 -6.33 2.84
CA LYS A 30 30.61 -6.55 2.60
C LYS A 30 31.28 -5.39 1.85
N SER A 31 30.57 -4.75 0.94
CA SER A 31 30.98 -3.54 0.20
C SER A 31 31.33 -2.35 1.10
N CYS A 32 30.70 -2.29 2.28
CA CYS A 32 30.88 -1.30 3.33
C CYS A 32 31.78 -1.80 4.49
N GLY A 33 32.56 -2.87 4.28
CA GLY A 33 33.43 -3.44 5.32
C GLY A 33 32.72 -4.38 6.29
N GLY A 34 31.50 -4.82 5.97
CA GLY A 34 30.79 -5.86 6.72
C GLY A 34 31.42 -7.24 6.58
N THR A 35 31.05 -8.15 7.50
CA THR A 35 31.56 -9.52 7.52
C THR A 35 30.61 -10.50 6.82
N LYS A 36 30.98 -11.79 6.77
CA LYS A 36 30.09 -12.86 6.31
C LYS A 36 28.80 -12.98 7.15
N GLU A 37 28.79 -12.43 8.37
CA GLU A 37 27.63 -12.47 9.26
C GLU A 37 26.42 -11.75 8.66
N PHE A 38 26.61 -10.64 7.93
CA PHE A 38 25.52 -9.93 7.25
C PHE A 38 24.76 -10.85 6.28
N LYS A 39 25.49 -11.58 5.43
CA LYS A 39 24.89 -12.54 4.47
C LYS A 39 24.25 -13.73 5.19
N LYS A 40 24.84 -14.18 6.30
CA LYS A 40 24.28 -15.27 7.11
C LYS A 40 22.96 -14.86 7.75
N LEU A 41 22.90 -13.66 8.34
CA LEU A 41 21.69 -13.08 8.89
C LEU A 41 20.63 -12.87 7.79
N ALA A 42 21.01 -12.37 6.62
CA ALA A 42 20.08 -12.23 5.49
C ALA A 42 19.48 -13.58 5.08
N LEU A 43 20.29 -14.63 4.95
CA LEU A 43 19.79 -15.98 4.64
C LEU A 43 18.86 -16.54 5.72
N GLU A 44 19.20 -16.36 6.99
CA GLU A 44 18.33 -16.77 8.12
C GLU A 44 17.01 -15.99 8.10
N GLY A 45 17.09 -14.69 7.83
CA GLY A 45 15.98 -13.75 7.72
C GLY A 45 15.01 -14.08 6.60
N ASP A 46 15.54 -14.48 5.44
CA ASP A 46 14.74 -14.93 4.30
C ASP A 46 13.87 -16.16 4.68
N ASN A 47 14.47 -17.12 5.37
CA ASN A 47 13.74 -18.30 5.86
C ASN A 47 12.67 -17.93 6.89
N LEU A 48 13.01 -17.02 7.81
CA LEU A 48 12.07 -16.50 8.82
C LEU A 48 10.90 -15.76 8.19
N LEU A 49 11.18 -14.94 7.16
CA LEU A 49 10.16 -14.23 6.40
C LEU A 49 9.20 -15.22 5.73
N ASN A 50 9.74 -16.21 5.01
CA ASN A 50 8.93 -17.25 4.36
C ASN A 50 8.06 -18.01 5.35
N ARG A 51 8.61 -18.40 6.50
CA ARG A 51 7.84 -19.06 7.57
C ARG A 51 6.76 -18.14 8.14
N ALA A 52 7.08 -16.88 8.40
CA ALA A 52 6.12 -15.92 8.94
C ALA A 52 4.94 -15.73 7.98
N LEU A 53 5.21 -15.59 6.68
CA LEU A 53 4.15 -15.48 5.65
C LEU A 53 3.26 -16.73 5.63
N LEU A 54 3.81 -17.94 5.74
CA LEU A 54 3.02 -19.18 5.82
C LEU A 54 2.09 -19.19 7.04
N GLU A 55 2.55 -18.71 8.20
CA GLU A 55 1.73 -18.63 9.42
C GLU A 55 0.76 -17.43 9.43
N ILE A 56 0.96 -16.42 8.58
CA ILE A 56 0.06 -15.27 8.39
C ILE A 56 -1.07 -15.62 7.41
N PHE A 57 -0.82 -16.51 6.45
CA PHE A 57 -1.75 -16.90 5.40
C PHE A 57 -2.57 -18.20 5.62
N PRO A 58 -2.74 -18.78 6.83
CA PRO A 58 -3.31 -20.13 6.97
C PRO A 58 -4.81 -20.19 6.62
N GLU A 59 -5.52 -19.06 6.64
CA GLU A 59 -6.95 -19.00 6.33
C GLU A 59 -7.25 -19.02 4.82
N ILE A 60 -6.22 -18.89 3.97
CA ILE A 60 -6.36 -18.94 2.52
C ILE A 60 -6.36 -20.40 2.09
N ARG A 61 -7.53 -20.97 1.80
CA ARG A 61 -7.63 -22.39 1.39
C ARG A 61 -6.92 -22.73 0.08
N ASP A 62 -6.69 -21.75 -0.78
CA ASP A 62 -6.01 -21.93 -2.07
C ASP A 62 -4.48 -21.85 -1.89
N VAL A 63 -3.81 -23.00 -1.91
CA VAL A 63 -2.34 -23.12 -1.81
C VAL A 63 -1.61 -22.40 -2.96
N GLY A 64 -2.22 -22.34 -4.14
CA GLY A 64 -1.68 -21.60 -5.29
C GLY A 64 -1.69 -20.10 -5.02
N LEU A 65 -2.79 -19.59 -4.47
CA LEU A 65 -2.89 -18.19 -4.05
C LEU A 65 -1.92 -17.85 -2.91
N GLN A 66 -1.76 -18.72 -1.92
CA GLN A 66 -0.76 -18.55 -0.86
C GLN A 66 0.65 -18.42 -1.45
N THR A 67 0.99 -19.26 -2.42
CA THR A 67 2.29 -19.24 -3.09
C THR A 67 2.50 -17.92 -3.85
N LYS A 68 1.50 -17.49 -4.62
CA LYS A 68 1.56 -16.23 -5.39
C LYS A 68 1.76 -15.01 -4.49
N LEU A 69 1.01 -14.92 -3.39
CA LEU A 69 1.12 -13.79 -2.45
C LEU A 69 2.47 -13.77 -1.73
N ARG A 70 2.95 -14.94 -1.30
CA ARG A 70 4.28 -15.07 -0.71
C ARG A 70 5.33 -14.59 -1.68
N THR A 71 5.31 -15.08 -2.93
CA THR A 71 6.28 -14.67 -3.96
C THR A 71 6.17 -13.18 -4.30
N ALA A 72 4.97 -12.61 -4.33
CA ALA A 72 4.77 -11.20 -4.61
C ALA A 72 5.36 -10.31 -3.50
N PHE A 73 5.11 -10.65 -2.23
CA PHE A 73 5.68 -9.91 -1.09
C PHE A 73 7.20 -10.10 -0.97
N HIS A 74 7.68 -11.32 -1.22
CA HIS A 74 9.10 -11.66 -1.19
C HIS A 74 9.91 -11.11 -2.38
N SER A 75 9.23 -10.48 -3.34
CA SER A 75 9.89 -9.93 -4.52
C SER A 75 10.94 -8.88 -4.14
N ARG A 76 12.06 -8.85 -4.89
CA ARG A 76 13.11 -7.82 -4.73
C ARG A 76 12.52 -6.42 -4.69
N ARG A 77 11.60 -6.12 -5.60
CA ARG A 77 10.94 -4.81 -5.69
C ARG A 77 10.25 -4.43 -4.39
N THR A 78 9.42 -5.32 -3.83
CA THR A 78 8.66 -5.03 -2.61
C THR A 78 9.59 -4.79 -1.42
N LEU A 79 10.59 -5.65 -1.24
CA LEU A 79 11.54 -5.52 -0.14
C LEU A 79 12.44 -4.29 -0.26
N VAL A 80 12.85 -3.90 -1.47
CA VAL A 80 13.60 -2.65 -1.70
C VAL A 80 12.76 -1.43 -1.34
N LEU A 81 11.51 -1.37 -1.83
CA LEU A 81 10.62 -0.25 -1.52
C LEU A 81 10.32 -0.14 -0.02
N LEU A 82 10.16 -1.27 0.68
CA LEU A 82 10.03 -1.29 2.13
C LEU A 82 11.31 -0.83 2.84
N GLY A 83 12.49 -1.25 2.36
CA GLY A 83 13.77 -0.82 2.92
C GLY A 83 14.02 0.67 2.74
N GLN A 84 13.70 1.22 1.57
CA GLN A 84 13.76 2.67 1.32
C GLN A 84 12.75 3.44 2.18
N TRP A 85 11.53 2.92 2.34
CA TRP A 85 10.53 3.51 3.24
C TRP A 85 11.00 3.56 4.70
N LEU A 86 11.82 2.60 5.12
CA LEU A 86 12.44 2.54 6.44
C LEU A 86 13.76 3.34 6.56
N GLY A 87 14.27 3.92 5.47
CA GLY A 87 15.55 4.63 5.43
C GLY A 87 16.79 3.72 5.50
N LEU A 88 16.68 2.47 5.05
CA LEU A 88 17.80 1.51 5.09
C LEU A 88 18.90 1.84 4.07
N ASP A 89 18.56 2.48 2.96
CA ASP A 89 19.52 2.98 1.99
C ASP A 89 20.45 4.03 2.62
N GLU A 90 19.89 5.00 3.36
CA GLU A 90 20.68 5.98 4.12
C GLU A 90 21.55 5.30 5.19
N ALA A 91 20.98 4.33 5.92
CA ALA A 91 21.70 3.58 6.95
C ALA A 91 22.89 2.80 6.36
N ILE A 92 22.71 2.12 5.22
CA ILE A 92 23.78 1.40 4.52
C ILE A 92 24.86 2.38 4.03
N ASN A 93 24.46 3.49 3.40
CA ASN A 93 25.37 4.50 2.86
C ASN A 93 26.23 5.13 3.96
N SER A 94 25.70 5.26 5.18
CA SER A 94 26.43 5.84 6.32
C SER A 94 27.70 5.07 6.72
N HIS A 95 27.80 3.77 6.38
CA HIS A 95 28.96 2.94 6.72
C HIS A 95 30.20 3.24 5.87
N LYS A 96 30.06 3.87 4.69
CA LYS A 96 31.17 4.12 3.78
C LYS A 96 30.93 5.37 2.92
N PRO A 97 31.83 6.37 2.94
CA PRO A 97 31.73 7.55 2.09
C PRO A 97 31.59 7.19 0.61
N ASN A 98 30.73 7.92 -0.11
CA ASN A 98 30.42 7.73 -1.53
C ASN A 98 29.85 6.36 -1.91
N HIS A 99 29.39 5.56 -0.94
CA HIS A 99 28.65 4.33 -1.22
C HIS A 99 27.21 4.66 -1.64
N GLN A 100 26.69 3.88 -2.58
CA GLN A 100 25.28 3.91 -2.96
C GLN A 100 24.71 2.51 -2.77
N ALA A 101 23.78 2.38 -1.83
CA ALA A 101 23.14 1.14 -1.48
C ALA A 101 22.44 0.56 -2.72
N THR A 102 22.83 -0.66 -3.08
CA THR A 102 22.20 -1.38 -4.18
C THR A 102 20.87 -1.99 -3.73
N ASP A 103 19.96 -2.23 -4.68
CA ASP A 103 18.71 -2.97 -4.44
C ASP A 103 18.92 -4.27 -3.67
N ASN A 104 20.00 -5.00 -3.97
CA ASN A 104 20.28 -6.25 -3.32
C ASN A 104 20.73 -6.06 -1.85
N GLU A 105 21.48 -5.01 -1.55
CA GLU A 105 21.89 -4.69 -0.18
C GLU A 105 20.70 -4.22 0.66
N ILE A 106 19.81 -3.39 0.10
CA ILE A 106 18.60 -2.92 0.79
C ILE A 106 17.67 -4.11 1.09
N LYS A 107 17.44 -4.98 0.09
CA LYS A 107 16.67 -6.22 0.28
C LYS A 107 17.26 -7.07 1.40
N GLU A 108 18.56 -7.36 1.33
CA GLU A 108 19.23 -8.21 2.31
C GLU A 108 19.27 -7.59 3.70
N ALA A 109 19.30 -6.25 3.82
CA ALA A 109 19.23 -5.58 5.12
C ALA A 109 17.87 -5.81 5.81
N ILE A 110 16.75 -5.81 5.07
CA ILE A 110 15.44 -6.20 5.64
C ILE A 110 15.49 -7.62 6.19
N GLU A 111 15.97 -8.58 5.39
CA GLU A 111 16.08 -9.98 5.80
C GLU A 111 17.00 -10.11 7.03
N SER A 112 18.16 -9.47 6.99
CA SER A 112 19.14 -9.48 8.07
C SER A 112 18.61 -8.88 9.37
N LEU A 113 17.81 -7.82 9.30
CA LEU A 113 17.13 -7.21 10.45
C LEU A 113 16.02 -8.11 11.03
N LEU A 114 15.32 -8.89 10.20
CA LEU A 114 14.38 -9.91 10.69
C LEU A 114 15.10 -11.00 11.50
N ALA A 115 16.26 -11.47 11.02
CA ALA A 115 17.08 -12.42 11.76
C ALA A 115 17.66 -11.83 13.05
N ALA A 116 18.10 -10.57 13.02
CA ALA A 116 18.53 -9.87 14.23
C ALA A 116 17.40 -9.77 15.26
N SER A 117 16.20 -9.36 14.83
CA SER A 117 15.02 -9.28 15.70
C SER A 117 14.63 -10.65 16.27
N TYR A 118 14.74 -11.72 15.46
CA TYR A 118 14.51 -13.09 15.91
C TYR A 118 15.46 -13.51 17.03
N LYS A 119 16.76 -13.21 16.90
CA LYS A 119 17.79 -13.56 17.89
C LYS A 119 17.54 -12.91 19.26
N VAL A 120 16.95 -11.72 19.27
CA VAL A 120 16.66 -10.97 20.50
C VAL A 120 15.26 -11.30 21.06
N ASN A 121 14.24 -11.28 20.19
CA ASN A 121 12.84 -11.25 20.60
C ASN A 121 12.05 -12.53 20.25
N GLY A 122 12.67 -13.45 19.50
CA GLY A 122 12.04 -14.69 19.05
C GLY A 122 11.05 -14.53 17.90
N PHE A 123 10.47 -15.66 17.48
CA PHE A 123 9.68 -15.73 16.24
C PHE A 123 8.33 -14.99 16.31
N LYS A 124 7.76 -14.84 17.51
CA LYS A 124 6.49 -14.11 17.68
C LYS A 124 6.63 -12.66 17.21
N THR A 125 7.71 -11.98 17.61
CA THR A 125 8.00 -10.61 17.20
C THR A 125 8.27 -10.50 15.71
N VAL A 126 8.99 -11.46 15.11
CA VAL A 126 9.18 -11.51 13.65
C VAL A 126 7.83 -11.55 12.92
N LYS A 127 6.89 -12.37 13.37
CA LYS A 127 5.54 -12.43 12.75
C LYS A 127 4.82 -11.09 12.83
N GLU A 128 4.91 -10.39 13.96
CA GLU A 128 4.31 -9.07 14.13
C GLU A 128 4.95 -8.03 13.19
N ILE A 129 6.28 -8.05 13.07
CA ILE A 129 7.02 -7.19 12.12
C ILE A 129 6.62 -7.49 10.68
N VAL A 130 6.55 -8.76 10.28
CA VAL A 130 6.16 -9.14 8.91
C VAL A 130 4.73 -8.74 8.60
N LYS A 131 3.79 -8.84 9.56
CA LYS A 131 2.42 -8.32 9.40
C LYS A 131 2.41 -6.80 9.16
N GLN A 132 3.17 -6.04 9.93
CA GLN A 132 3.28 -4.59 9.73
C GLN A 132 3.90 -4.24 8.37
N LEU A 133 4.94 -4.96 7.95
CA LEU A 133 5.54 -4.77 6.62
C LEU A 133 4.54 -5.10 5.50
N LEU A 134 3.71 -6.15 5.66
CA LEU A 134 2.62 -6.47 4.73
C LEU A 134 1.59 -5.33 4.64
N GLU A 135 1.16 -4.78 5.77
CA GLU A 135 0.23 -3.66 5.83
C GLU A 135 0.80 -2.42 5.13
N ILE A 136 2.07 -2.08 5.39
CA ILE A 136 2.78 -0.97 4.74
C ILE A 136 2.89 -1.21 3.24
N ALA A 137 3.28 -2.41 2.82
CA ALA A 137 3.43 -2.76 1.41
C ALA A 137 2.09 -2.69 0.66
N ASN A 138 1.00 -3.14 1.29
CA ASN A 138 -0.34 -3.04 0.72
C ASN A 138 -0.80 -1.58 0.61
N LYS A 139 -0.67 -0.81 1.71
CA LYS A 139 -1.08 0.61 1.76
C LYS A 139 -0.39 1.45 0.70
N ASN A 140 0.90 1.20 0.47
CA ASN A 140 1.71 1.93 -0.50
C ASN A 140 1.78 1.26 -1.89
N LYS A 141 1.06 0.16 -2.11
CA LYS A 141 1.03 -0.60 -3.38
C LYS A 141 2.43 -1.06 -3.85
N TYR A 142 3.27 -1.49 -2.91
CA TYR A 142 4.63 -2.00 -3.19
C TYR A 142 4.65 -3.46 -3.67
N ILE A 143 3.56 -4.21 -3.44
CA ILE A 143 3.43 -5.58 -3.92
C ILE A 143 3.09 -5.57 -5.41
N ASP A 144 4.04 -6.01 -6.24
CA ASP A 144 3.83 -6.13 -7.69
C ASP A 144 2.99 -7.37 -7.97
N ARG A 145 1.71 -7.18 -8.30
CA ARG A 145 0.83 -8.28 -8.70
C ARG A 145 0.93 -8.49 -10.21
N ASN A 146 1.22 -9.71 -10.64
CA ASN A 146 1.33 -10.07 -12.05
C ASN A 146 -0.03 -10.47 -12.63
N TRP A 147 -0.95 -9.51 -12.73
CA TRP A 147 -2.28 -9.68 -13.31
C TRP A 147 -2.27 -10.22 -14.74
N LYS A 148 -1.30 -9.81 -15.57
CA LYS A 148 -1.12 -10.38 -16.92
C LYS A 148 -0.80 -11.87 -16.88
N GLY A 149 0.11 -12.28 -16.00
CA GLY A 149 0.44 -13.69 -15.78
C GLY A 149 -0.78 -14.48 -15.32
N GLU A 150 -1.51 -13.97 -14.32
CA GLU A 150 -2.71 -14.61 -13.79
C GLU A 150 -3.82 -14.76 -14.85
N LEU A 151 -4.01 -13.75 -15.69
CA LEU A 151 -4.96 -13.79 -16.79
C LEU A 151 -4.56 -14.81 -17.86
N ASN A 152 -3.28 -14.89 -18.21
CA ASN A 152 -2.78 -15.89 -19.16
C ASN A 152 -2.95 -17.31 -18.61
N GLU A 153 -2.61 -17.55 -17.35
CA GLU A 153 -2.81 -18.84 -16.69
C GLU A 153 -4.29 -19.26 -16.67
N LEU A 154 -5.20 -18.32 -16.37
CA LEU A 154 -6.65 -18.56 -16.41
C LEU A 154 -7.09 -19.02 -17.80
N PHE A 155 -6.70 -18.29 -18.84
CA PHE A 155 -7.08 -18.60 -20.21
C PHE A 155 -6.52 -19.95 -20.66
N GLN A 156 -5.26 -20.24 -20.35
CA GLN A 156 -4.65 -21.54 -20.63
C GLN A 156 -5.35 -22.69 -19.89
N LYS A 157 -5.64 -22.52 -18.59
CA LYS A 157 -6.34 -23.51 -17.78
C LYS A 157 -7.72 -23.84 -18.34
N GLU A 158 -8.42 -22.84 -18.87
CA GLU A 158 -9.76 -22.99 -19.43
C GLU A 158 -9.77 -23.26 -20.94
N LYS A 159 -8.59 -23.48 -21.55
CA LYS A 159 -8.40 -23.77 -22.98
C LYS A 159 -8.95 -22.68 -23.91
N GLU A 160 -8.94 -21.44 -23.43
CA GLU A 160 -9.30 -20.24 -24.21
C GLU A 160 -8.07 -19.67 -24.93
N ALA A 161 -8.29 -18.94 -26.03
CA ALA A 161 -7.21 -18.29 -26.76
C ALA A 161 -6.67 -17.08 -25.99
N LEU A 162 -5.34 -16.97 -25.84
CA LEU A 162 -4.70 -15.91 -25.05
C LEU A 162 -5.15 -14.50 -25.49
N PRO A 163 -5.31 -13.55 -24.54
CA PRO A 163 -5.67 -12.18 -24.85
C PRO A 163 -4.64 -11.47 -25.73
N ALA A 164 -5.10 -10.66 -26.69
CA ALA A 164 -4.27 -9.78 -27.50
C ALA A 164 -4.15 -8.40 -26.85
N TYR A 165 -2.96 -7.82 -26.88
CA TYR A 165 -2.63 -6.52 -26.31
C TYR A 165 -2.13 -5.57 -27.39
N ASP A 166 -2.58 -4.32 -27.33
CA ASP A 166 -2.13 -3.23 -28.21
C ASP A 166 -1.79 -2.00 -27.36
N TRP A 167 -0.82 -1.19 -27.79
CA TRP A 167 -0.32 -0.04 -27.02
C TRP A 167 -0.29 1.22 -27.86
N GLN A 168 -0.69 2.33 -27.24
CA GLN A 168 -0.60 3.66 -27.81
C GLN A 168 0.04 4.62 -26.81
N ASN A 169 1.03 5.41 -27.27
CA ASN A 169 1.60 6.50 -26.48
C ASN A 169 0.83 7.80 -26.78
N PHE A 170 0.38 8.47 -25.74
CA PHE A 170 -0.28 9.78 -25.79
C PHE A 170 0.58 10.91 -25.19
N GLY A 171 1.81 10.60 -24.76
CA GLY A 171 2.77 11.56 -24.22
C GLY A 171 3.95 11.75 -25.16
N GLU A 172 4.78 12.74 -24.84
CA GLU A 172 6.03 13.02 -25.55
C GLU A 172 7.05 11.90 -25.30
N GLU A 173 8.07 11.80 -26.15
CA GLU A 173 9.05 10.71 -26.07
C GLU A 173 9.80 10.65 -24.72
N HIS A 174 10.07 11.82 -24.14
CA HIS A 174 10.74 11.96 -22.84
C HIS A 174 9.79 11.91 -21.64
N GLN A 175 8.47 11.96 -21.86
CA GLN A 175 7.41 11.84 -20.85
C GLN A 175 6.25 10.99 -21.40
N PRO A 176 6.49 9.69 -21.63
CA PRO A 176 5.51 8.86 -22.30
C PRO A 176 4.28 8.62 -21.43
N ASN A 177 3.11 8.56 -22.06
CA ASN A 177 1.82 8.20 -21.45
C ASN A 177 1.19 7.06 -22.24
N TRP A 178 1.50 5.83 -21.84
CA TRP A 178 1.04 4.61 -22.48
C TRP A 178 -0.39 4.25 -22.05
N GLN A 179 -1.23 3.96 -23.03
CA GLN A 179 -2.50 3.23 -22.86
C GLN A 179 -2.37 1.86 -23.52
N CYS A 180 -2.91 0.84 -22.87
CA CYS A 180 -3.01 -0.51 -23.40
C CYS A 180 -4.48 -0.86 -23.67
N THR A 181 -4.77 -1.44 -24.83
CA THR A 181 -6.07 -2.04 -25.15
C THR A 181 -5.93 -3.55 -25.15
N ILE A 182 -6.82 -4.25 -24.44
CA ILE A 182 -6.91 -5.71 -24.47
C ILE A 182 -8.11 -6.15 -25.29
N LEU A 183 -7.92 -7.17 -26.12
CA LEU A 183 -8.99 -7.89 -26.80
C LEU A 183 -8.92 -9.37 -26.38
N ALA A 184 -10.00 -9.89 -25.80
CA ALA A 184 -10.05 -11.27 -25.33
C ALA A 184 -11.39 -11.91 -25.68
N ARG A 185 -11.38 -13.21 -25.96
CA ARG A 185 -12.59 -14.03 -26.05
C ARG A 185 -12.59 -15.03 -24.92
N TYR A 186 -13.67 -15.08 -24.15
CA TYR A 186 -13.77 -15.91 -22.96
C TYR A 186 -15.20 -16.45 -22.85
N HIS A 187 -15.35 -17.78 -22.85
CA HIS A 187 -16.63 -18.49 -22.90
C HIS A 187 -17.58 -17.96 -23.99
N GLY A 188 -17.04 -17.74 -25.19
CA GLY A 188 -17.80 -17.27 -26.34
C GLY A 188 -18.11 -15.77 -26.36
N LYS A 189 -17.85 -15.03 -25.27
CA LYS A 189 -18.03 -13.57 -25.21
C LYS A 189 -16.74 -12.83 -25.52
N THR A 190 -16.85 -11.72 -26.24
CA THR A 190 -15.70 -10.86 -26.58
C THR A 190 -15.63 -9.66 -25.64
N TYR A 191 -14.44 -9.42 -25.11
CA TYR A 191 -14.13 -8.31 -24.20
C TYR A 191 -13.11 -7.40 -24.86
N LYS A 192 -13.39 -6.10 -24.87
CA LYS A 192 -12.47 -5.05 -25.31
C LYS A 192 -12.40 -3.98 -24.24
N LEU A 193 -11.25 -3.88 -23.55
CA LEU A 193 -11.05 -2.95 -22.45
C LEU A 193 -9.79 -2.11 -22.69
N LYS A 194 -9.75 -0.92 -22.07
CA LYS A 194 -8.59 -0.03 -22.11
C LYS A 194 -8.05 0.25 -20.71
N SER A 195 -6.74 0.37 -20.60
CA SER A 195 -6.08 0.84 -19.38
C SER A 195 -6.30 2.35 -19.16
N GLY A 196 -5.92 2.83 -17.98
CA GLY A 196 -5.58 4.25 -17.79
C GLY A 196 -4.30 4.64 -18.56
N LEU A 197 -3.83 5.86 -18.34
CA LEU A 197 -2.54 6.32 -18.86
C LEU A 197 -1.44 6.08 -17.83
N TYR A 198 -0.31 5.52 -18.28
CA TYR A 198 0.82 5.17 -17.42
C TYR A 198 2.16 5.54 -18.05
N ALA A 199 3.14 5.88 -17.22
CA ALA A 199 4.50 6.18 -17.68
C ALA A 199 5.20 4.99 -18.36
N LYS A 200 4.74 3.75 -18.12
CA LYS A 200 5.36 2.52 -18.63
C LYS A 200 4.31 1.59 -19.27
N LYS A 201 4.67 0.96 -20.39
CA LYS A 201 3.84 -0.06 -21.07
C LYS A 201 3.42 -1.20 -20.14
N LYS A 202 4.36 -1.70 -19.32
CA LYS A 202 4.11 -2.78 -18.35
C LYS A 202 2.96 -2.42 -17.41
N ASP A 203 2.93 -1.19 -16.90
CA ASP A 203 1.92 -0.76 -15.92
C ASP A 203 0.52 -0.67 -16.59
N ALA A 204 0.48 -0.20 -17.84
CA ALA A 204 -0.74 -0.20 -18.65
C ALA A 204 -1.27 -1.61 -18.95
N GLU A 205 -0.38 -2.58 -19.24
CA GLU A 205 -0.75 -3.99 -19.42
C GLU A 205 -1.32 -4.62 -18.16
N GLN A 206 -0.69 -4.37 -17.01
CA GLN A 206 -1.13 -4.91 -15.73
C GLN A 206 -2.50 -4.33 -15.34
N ASP A 207 -2.75 -3.04 -15.57
CA ASP A 207 -4.06 -2.41 -15.33
C ASP A 207 -5.17 -3.02 -16.21
N VAL A 208 -4.93 -3.17 -17.52
CA VAL A 208 -5.96 -3.72 -18.40
C VAL A 208 -6.22 -5.21 -18.13
N ALA A 209 -5.19 -5.97 -17.76
CA ALA A 209 -5.33 -7.36 -17.34
C ALA A 209 -6.12 -7.49 -16.04
N TYR A 210 -5.84 -6.62 -15.05
CA TYR A 210 -6.61 -6.53 -13.81
C TYR A 210 -8.09 -6.21 -14.07
N LYS A 211 -8.37 -5.21 -14.92
CA LYS A 211 -9.74 -4.85 -15.31
C LYS A 211 -10.48 -6.02 -15.95
N LEU A 212 -9.82 -6.79 -16.81
CA LEU A 212 -10.43 -7.97 -17.41
C LEU A 212 -10.69 -9.06 -16.37
N LEU A 213 -9.70 -9.44 -15.56
CA LEU A 213 -9.88 -10.42 -14.47
C LEU A 213 -11.03 -10.03 -13.53
N ARG A 214 -11.17 -8.74 -13.22
CA ARG A 214 -12.26 -8.19 -12.41
C ARG A 214 -13.60 -8.33 -13.12
N THR A 215 -13.66 -8.01 -14.42
CA THR A 215 -14.87 -8.17 -15.25
C THR A 215 -15.31 -9.64 -15.34
N LEU A 216 -14.35 -10.57 -15.31
CA LEU A 216 -14.61 -12.02 -15.29
C LEU A 216 -14.98 -12.56 -13.90
N GLY A 217 -14.96 -11.72 -12.85
CA GLY A 217 -15.21 -12.14 -11.46
C GLY A 217 -14.12 -13.05 -10.88
N LYS A 218 -12.94 -13.08 -11.49
CA LYS A 218 -11.82 -13.97 -11.11
C LYS A 218 -10.85 -13.31 -10.12
N VAL A 219 -10.95 -12.00 -9.96
CA VAL A 219 -10.37 -11.32 -8.79
C VAL A 219 -11.33 -11.52 -7.62
N GLN A 220 -11.06 -12.52 -6.77
CA GLN A 220 -11.55 -12.45 -5.41
C GLN A 220 -10.73 -11.33 -4.74
N GLU A 221 -11.37 -10.34 -4.14
CA GLU A 221 -10.74 -9.24 -3.36
C GLU A 221 -9.95 -9.73 -2.12
N ARG A 222 -9.58 -11.01 -2.08
CA ARG A 222 -9.03 -11.71 -0.93
C ARG A 222 -7.57 -11.35 -0.70
N ILE A 223 -7.32 -11.02 0.56
CA ILE A 223 -6.05 -10.88 1.28
C ILE A 223 -5.51 -9.45 1.36
N ALA A 224 -5.77 -8.58 0.39
CA ALA A 224 -5.56 -7.13 0.61
C ALA A 224 -6.69 -6.54 1.46
N ASP A 225 -7.95 -6.89 1.16
CA ASP A 225 -9.10 -6.38 1.91
C ASP A 225 -9.36 -7.14 3.20
N GLU A 226 -8.87 -8.37 3.35
CA GLU A 226 -9.10 -9.18 4.56
C GLU A 226 -8.25 -8.71 5.75
N TYR A 227 -7.07 -8.14 5.49
CA TYR A 227 -6.29 -7.40 6.51
C TYR A 227 -6.75 -5.94 6.65
N ALA A 228 -7.14 -5.27 5.56
CA ALA A 228 -7.70 -3.91 5.64
C ALA A 228 -9.04 -3.85 6.38
N ARG A 229 -9.86 -4.91 6.34
CA ARG A 229 -11.13 -5.01 7.11
C ARG A 229 -10.94 -5.27 8.60
N ARG A 230 -9.74 -5.69 9.07
CA ARG A 230 -9.45 -5.70 10.51
C ARG A 230 -9.23 -4.31 11.08
N GLU A 231 -9.03 -3.31 10.22
CA GLU A 231 -9.17 -1.89 10.54
C GLU A 231 -10.19 -1.25 9.61
N GLU A 232 -11.49 -1.51 9.86
CA GLU A 232 -12.57 -0.71 9.28
C GLU A 232 -12.37 0.78 9.62
N THR A 233 -11.64 1.48 8.77
CA THR A 233 -11.89 2.90 8.53
C THR A 233 -13.10 2.94 7.61
N LYS A 234 -14.24 3.33 8.17
CA LYS A 234 -15.45 3.73 7.44
C LYS A 234 -15.06 4.57 6.22
N ARG A 235 -15.18 4.03 5.01
CA ARG A 235 -15.16 4.83 3.78
C ARG A 235 -16.59 5.20 3.44
N ILE A 236 -16.90 6.49 3.55
CA ILE A 236 -18.14 7.07 3.08
C ILE A 236 -18.00 7.25 1.56
N LEU A 237 -18.89 6.65 0.78
CA LEU A 237 -19.03 6.87 -0.65
C LEU A 237 -19.97 8.04 -0.89
N PHE A 238 -19.49 9.11 -1.55
CA PHE A 238 -20.37 10.16 -2.06
C PHE A 238 -20.96 9.70 -3.39
N ALA A 239 -22.21 9.23 -3.37
CA ALA A 239 -23.00 9.07 -4.59
C ALA A 239 -23.54 10.45 -4.99
N GLY A 240 -22.80 11.16 -5.83
CA GLY A 240 -23.30 12.40 -6.43
C GLY A 240 -24.43 12.11 -7.42
N ARG A 241 -25.68 12.38 -7.04
CA ARG A 241 -26.67 12.81 -8.04
C ARG A 241 -26.48 14.32 -8.25
N PRO A 242 -26.37 14.80 -9.50
CA PRO A 242 -26.35 16.24 -9.72
C PRO A 242 -27.76 16.77 -9.43
N MET A 243 -27.90 17.62 -8.42
CA MET A 243 -29.11 18.43 -8.25
C MET A 243 -28.81 19.91 -8.48
N GLN A 244 -29.80 20.55 -9.09
CA GLN A 244 -29.78 21.86 -9.71
C GLN A 244 -29.63 23.01 -8.71
N SER A 245 -28.86 24.02 -9.14
CA SER A 245 -28.87 25.42 -8.66
C SER A 245 -28.67 25.65 -7.16
N LEU A 246 -27.42 25.92 -6.77
CA LEU A 246 -27.08 26.58 -5.51
C LEU A 246 -27.21 28.11 -5.69
N GLU A 247 -28.13 28.76 -4.98
CA GLU A 247 -28.02 30.21 -4.75
C GLU A 247 -26.85 30.45 -3.77
N GLY A 248 -25.93 31.32 -4.16
CA GLY A 248 -24.50 31.26 -3.81
C GLY A 248 -24.04 31.67 -2.41
N THR A 249 -24.86 31.56 -1.35
CA THR A 249 -24.47 32.03 0.00
C THR A 249 -24.86 31.10 1.17
N GLU A 250 -25.47 29.94 0.89
CA GLU A 250 -25.83 28.99 1.94
C GLU A 250 -25.24 27.60 1.66
N LEU A 251 -24.55 27.02 2.66
CA LEU A 251 -24.22 25.60 2.69
C LEU A 251 -25.20 24.88 3.62
N ARG A 252 -26.01 24.00 3.04
CA ARG A 252 -26.94 23.15 3.78
C ARG A 252 -26.41 21.74 3.85
N PHE A 253 -26.26 21.24 5.07
CA PHE A 253 -25.86 19.86 5.30
C PHE A 253 -27.05 19.08 5.82
N LEU A 254 -27.48 18.09 5.04
CA LEU A 254 -28.51 17.14 5.42
C LEU A 254 -27.83 15.92 6.06
N LYS A 255 -28.05 15.73 7.36
CA LYS A 255 -27.68 14.49 8.03
C LYS A 255 -28.73 13.44 7.66
N THR A 256 -28.39 12.56 6.72
CA THR A 256 -29.23 11.43 6.35
C THR A 256 -28.81 10.22 7.17
N ASN A 257 -29.72 9.68 7.98
CA ASN A 257 -29.61 8.33 8.51
C ASN A 257 -30.40 7.43 7.57
N ASP A 258 -29.81 6.30 7.14
CA ASP A 258 -30.23 5.50 5.99
C ASP A 258 -31.67 4.93 6.00
N PHE A 259 -32.54 5.24 6.98
CA PHE A 259 -33.89 4.65 7.03
C PHE A 259 -35.08 5.53 7.42
N ILE A 260 -34.92 6.83 7.75
CA ILE A 260 -36.10 7.68 8.02
C ILE A 260 -35.84 9.11 7.50
N ASN A 261 -36.81 9.64 6.72
CA ASN A 261 -36.88 11.02 6.24
C ASN A 261 -37.10 12.04 7.38
N SER A 262 -36.21 12.09 8.35
CA SER A 262 -36.17 13.15 9.35
C SER A 262 -34.72 13.45 9.72
N GLY A 263 -34.03 14.15 8.81
CA GLY A 263 -32.71 14.71 9.09
C GLY A 263 -32.84 16.11 9.68
N GLU A 264 -32.20 16.37 10.81
CA GLU A 264 -31.96 17.74 11.26
C GLU A 264 -31.08 18.46 10.23
N GLU A 265 -31.56 19.62 9.78
CA GLU A 265 -30.88 20.43 8.78
C GLU A 265 -29.94 21.41 9.48
N LEU A 266 -28.65 21.31 9.16
CA LEU A 266 -27.66 22.25 9.68
C LEU A 266 -27.31 23.25 8.58
N THR A 267 -27.82 24.48 8.75
CA THR A 267 -27.61 25.57 7.80
C THR A 267 -26.44 26.44 8.26
N ILE A 268 -25.39 26.50 7.44
CA ILE A 268 -24.29 27.43 7.63
C ILE A 268 -24.44 28.54 6.59
N ARG A 269 -24.78 29.74 7.07
CA ARG A 269 -24.79 30.96 6.24
C ARG A 269 -23.38 31.48 6.12
N LEU A 270 -22.91 31.57 4.88
CA LEU A 270 -21.64 32.18 4.57
C LEU A 270 -21.88 33.65 4.25
N ASP A 271 -21.00 34.50 4.76
CA ASP A 271 -20.95 35.90 4.34
C ASP A 271 -20.57 35.93 2.84
N PRO A 272 -21.40 36.54 1.96
CA PRO A 272 -21.16 36.53 0.51
C PRO A 272 -19.78 37.05 0.11
N ASN A 273 -19.15 37.85 0.96
CA ASN A 273 -17.87 38.51 0.69
C ASN A 273 -16.66 37.78 1.28
N LYS A 274 -16.82 36.57 1.85
CA LYS A 274 -15.71 35.78 2.41
C LYS A 274 -15.65 34.39 1.82
N GLN A 275 -14.44 33.95 1.45
CA GLN A 275 -14.25 32.57 1.00
C GLN A 275 -14.40 31.60 2.19
N LEU A 276 -14.99 30.43 1.94
CA LEU A 276 -15.24 29.39 2.95
C LEU A 276 -13.96 29.02 3.75
N VAL A 277 -12.81 29.02 3.07
CA VAL A 277 -11.51 28.75 3.66
C VAL A 277 -11.07 29.81 4.67
N GLU A 278 -11.44 31.08 4.42
CA GLU A 278 -11.10 32.21 5.29
C GLU A 278 -12.01 32.25 6.51
N TRP A 279 -13.29 31.93 6.35
CA TRP A 279 -14.22 31.75 7.47
C TRP A 279 -13.78 30.63 8.41
N ALA A 280 -13.37 29.47 7.86
CA ALA A 280 -12.89 28.33 8.64
C ALA A 280 -11.58 28.65 9.39
N ARG A 281 -10.67 29.45 8.79
CA ARG A 281 -9.46 29.93 9.47
C ARG A 281 -9.77 30.90 10.61
N ALA A 282 -10.68 31.86 10.40
CA ALA A 282 -11.05 32.82 11.44
C ALA A 282 -11.71 32.17 12.67
N LYS A 283 -12.52 31.11 12.47
CA LYS A 283 -13.12 30.34 13.58
C LYS A 283 -12.12 29.44 14.30
N LYS A 284 -11.08 28.95 13.61
CA LYS A 284 -9.97 28.18 14.20
C LYS A 284 -9.20 28.99 15.25
N GLU A 285 -9.05 30.29 15.06
CA GLU A 285 -8.30 31.15 15.98
C GLU A 285 -9.10 31.53 17.24
N THR A 286 -10.42 31.61 17.15
CA THR A 286 -11.27 32.05 18.26
C THR A 286 -11.74 30.92 19.17
N ASN A 287 -11.93 29.70 18.64
CA ASN A 287 -12.23 28.53 19.49
C ASN A 287 -11.86 27.22 18.77
N PRO A 288 -10.56 26.87 18.72
CA PRO A 288 -10.06 25.71 17.98
C PRO A 288 -10.65 24.38 18.51
N TYR A 289 -10.93 24.31 19.81
CA TYR A 289 -11.57 23.16 20.43
C TYR A 289 -13.03 22.99 20.03
N PHE A 290 -13.80 24.07 19.81
CA PHE A 290 -15.18 23.96 19.34
C PHE A 290 -15.28 23.49 17.89
N LEU A 291 -14.38 23.95 17.00
CA LEU A 291 -14.33 23.50 15.60
C LEU A 291 -13.93 22.02 15.52
N LEU A 292 -12.92 21.60 16.30
CA LEU A 292 -12.53 20.20 16.43
C LEU A 292 -13.57 19.36 17.16
N ALA A 293 -14.33 19.92 18.11
CA ALA A 293 -15.44 19.24 18.79
C ALA A 293 -16.64 19.06 17.86
N GLN A 294 -16.99 20.03 17.03
CA GLN A 294 -18.05 19.85 16.02
C GLN A 294 -17.62 18.90 14.90
N LEU A 295 -16.38 19.01 14.42
CA LEU A 295 -15.82 18.06 13.44
C LEU A 295 -15.60 16.67 14.04
N SER A 296 -15.34 16.53 15.35
CA SER A 296 -15.19 15.20 15.99
C SER A 296 -16.50 14.63 16.53
N ALA A 297 -17.49 15.45 16.86
CA ALA A 297 -18.87 15.03 17.13
C ALA A 297 -19.53 14.43 15.89
N LEU A 298 -19.10 14.87 14.69
CA LEU A 298 -19.40 14.20 13.41
C LEU A 298 -18.77 12.80 13.27
N PHE A 299 -17.77 12.45 14.09
CA PHE A 299 -16.96 11.22 13.94
C PHE A 299 -16.88 10.30 15.17
N LYS A 300 -17.59 10.62 16.27
CA LYS A 300 -17.65 9.77 17.47
C LYS A 300 -19.08 9.41 17.84
N GLU A 301 -19.70 8.54 17.06
CA GLU A 301 -20.61 7.51 17.60
C GLU A 301 -20.74 6.33 16.60
N LYS A 302 -20.80 5.13 17.16
CA LYS A 302 -20.69 3.82 16.51
C LYS A 302 -21.73 3.66 15.39
N LEU A 303 -21.36 3.27 14.16
CA LEU A 303 -21.32 1.86 13.77
C LEU A 303 -22.65 1.15 14.08
N ARG A 304 -23.59 1.27 13.14
CA ARG A 304 -24.58 0.24 12.76
C ARG A 304 -24.92 0.43 11.28
N ILE A 305 -25.13 -0.70 10.63
CA ILE A 305 -24.89 -1.00 9.21
C ILE A 305 -26.18 -0.82 8.39
N ALA A 306 -26.04 -0.20 7.21
CA ALA A 306 -26.49 -0.79 5.95
C ALA A 306 -25.44 -0.50 4.86
#